data_AF-A0A7K4G5F3-F1
#
_entry.id   AF-A0A7K4G5F3-F1
#
_cell.length_a   1.000
_cell.length_b   1.000
_cell.length_c   1.000
_cell.angle_alpha   90.00
_cell.angle_beta   90.00
_cell.angle_gamma   90.00
#
_symmetry.space_group_name_H-M   'P 1'
#
loop_
_entity.id
_entity.type
_entity.pdbx_description
1 polymer ?
#
loop_
_entity_poly.entity_id
_entity_poly.type
_entity_poly.pdbx_seq_one_letter_code
_entity_poly.pdbx_strand_id
1 'polypeptide(L)' 'METGLVALAAGLAVGVGAIATAWVQSNIGAAGMGLMAEKDGKETQVLIMLALPETLVLFGTVVAYLILTT' A
#
# COMPACT_ATOMS: atom_id res chain seq x y z
N MET A 1 20.90 -1.41 20.34
CA MET A 1 20.03 -2.57 20.04
C MET A 1 20.81 -3.55 19.21
N GLU A 2 20.51 -4.84 19.31
CA GLU A 2 21.05 -5.85 18.40
C GLU A 2 20.57 -5.54 16.97
N THR A 3 21.48 -5.38 16.01
CA THR A 3 21.17 -4.95 14.63
C THR A 3 20.07 -5.79 13.97
N GLY A 4 19.98 -7.07 14.33
CA GLY A 4 18.93 -7.97 13.86
C GLY A 4 17.51 -7.54 14.27
N LEU A 5 17.32 -7.02 15.49
CA LEU A 5 16.01 -6.54 15.96
C LEU A 5 15.59 -5.25 15.24
N VAL A 6 16.54 -4.35 14.96
CA VAL A 6 16.28 -3.12 14.19
C VAL A 6 15.85 -3.46 12.76
N ALA A 7 16.58 -4.37 12.10
CA ALA A 7 16.26 -4.81 10.74
C ALA A 7 14.89 -5.53 10.68
N LEU A 8 14.57 -6.35 11.68
CA LEU A 8 13.27 -7.02 11.78
C LEU A 8 12.13 -6.01 11.94
N ALA A 9 12.29 -5.01 12.82
CA ALA A 9 11.28 -3.97 13.03
C ALA A 9 11.03 -3.15 11.76
N ALA A 10 12.10 -2.78 11.03
CA ALA A 10 11.99 -2.09 9.75
C ALA A 10 11.28 -2.96 8.69
N GLY A 11 11.64 -4.25 8.60
CA GLY A 11 11.00 -5.19 7.69
C GLY A 11 9.50 -5.38 7.98
N LEU A 12 9.12 -5.45 9.26
CA LEU A 12 7.72 -5.55 9.68
C LEU A 12 6.93 -4.27 9.34
N ALA A 13 7.52 -3.09 9.53
CA ALA A 13 6.88 -1.82 9.19
C ALA A 13 6.49 -1.74 7.71
N VAL A 14 7.37 -2.17 6.80
CA VAL A 14 7.06 -2.25 5.36
C VAL A 14 6.12 -3.42 5.06
N GLY A 15 6.41 -4.61 5.57
CA GLY A 15 5.71 -5.85 5.21
C GLY A 15 4.23 -5.81 5.55
N VAL A 16 3.87 -5.35 6.75
CA VAL A 16 2.46 -5.21 7.15
C VAL A 16 1.74 -4.16 6.31
N GLY A 17 2.40 -3.02 6.02
CA GLY A 17 1.84 -1.99 5.14
C GLY A 17 1.61 -2.48 3.71
N ALA A 18 2.55 -3.25 3.17
CA ALA A 18 2.45 -3.84 1.84
C ALA A 18 1.29 -4.85 1.74
N ILE A 19 1.13 -5.74 2.73
CA ILE A 19 0.03 -6.71 2.77
C ILE A 19 -1.32 -5.99 2.86
N ALA A 20 -1.44 -4.98 3.73
CA ALA A 20 -2.66 -4.18 3.85
C ALA A 20 -3.00 -3.45 2.55
N THR A 21 -2.00 -2.85 1.89
CA THR A 21 -2.16 -2.17 0.59
C THR A 21 -2.66 -3.13 -0.46
N ALA A 22 -2.01 -4.28 -0.62
CA ALA A 22 -2.37 -5.30 -1.60
C ALA A 22 -3.80 -5.83 -1.38
N TRP A 23 -4.21 -6.01 -0.13
CA TRP A 23 -5.57 -6.47 0.17
C TRP A 23 -6.62 -5.44 -0.25
N VAL A 24 -6.42 -4.16 0.07
CA VAL A 24 -7.39 -3.12 -0.31
C VAL A 24 -7.39 -2.90 -1.82
N GLN A 25 -6.22 -2.82 -2.46
CA GLN A 25 -6.10 -2.60 -3.90
C GLN A 25 -6.63 -3.75 -4.74
N SER A 26 -6.52 -5.01 -4.29
CA SER A 26 -7.10 -6.14 -5.02
C SER A 26 -8.63 -6.05 -5.09
N ASN A 27 -9.28 -5.62 -4.00
CA ASN A 27 -10.72 -5.38 -3.96
C ASN A 27 -11.14 -4.18 -4.83
N ILE A 28 -10.40 -3.06 -4.73
CA ILE A 28 -10.67 -1.86 -5.54
C ILE A 28 -10.45 -2.14 -7.03
N GLY A 29 -9.39 -2.87 -7.38
CA GLY A 29 -9.09 -3.25 -8.76
C GLY A 29 -10.21 -4.11 -9.36
N ALA A 30 -10.66 -5.15 -8.65
CA ALA A 30 -11.75 -6.00 -9.10
C ALA A 30 -13.06 -5.22 -9.30
N ALA A 31 -13.44 -4.37 -8.33
CA ALA A 31 -14.64 -3.54 -8.43
C ALA A 31 -14.51 -2.47 -9.54
N GLY A 32 -13.31 -1.89 -9.70
CA GLY A 32 -13.02 -0.87 -10.69
C GLY A 32 -13.11 -1.38 -12.12
N MET A 33 -12.64 -2.60 -12.38
CA MET A 33 -12.79 -3.22 -13.70
C MET A 33 -14.25 -3.44 -14.07
N GLY A 34 -15.09 -3.87 -13.12
CA GLY A 34 -16.53 -4.00 -13.33
C GLY A 34 -17.19 -2.65 -13.66
N LEU A 35 -16.83 -1.59 -12.92
CA LEU A 35 -17.33 -0.25 -13.19
C LEU A 35 -16.94 0.26 -14.59
N MET A 36 -15.69 0.06 -15.00
CA MET A 36 -15.21 0.47 -16.33
C MET A 36 -15.84 -0.34 -17.46
N ALA A 37 -16.27 -1.58 -17.21
CA ALA A 37 -17.00 -2.38 -18.20
C ALA A 37 -18.45 -1.88 -18.42
N GLU A 38 -19.06 -1.26 -17.41
CA GLU A 38 -20.45 -0.76 -17.48
C GLU A 38 -20.55 0.72 -17.87
N LYS A 39 -19.55 1.53 -17.53
CA LYS A 39 -19.59 2.98 -17.70
C LYS A 39 -18.27 3.53 -18.21
N ASP A 40 -18.32 4.09 -19.42
CA ASP A 40 -17.22 4.82 -20.02
C ASP A 40 -16.83 6.05 -19.18
N GLY A 41 -15.54 6.40 -19.20
CA GLY A 41 -15.04 7.62 -18.53
C GLY A 41 -14.84 7.48 -17.02
N LYS A 42 -14.82 6.25 -16.49
CA LYS A 42 -14.62 5.97 -15.06
C LYS A 42 -13.19 5.60 -14.67
N GLU A 43 -12.27 5.58 -15.62
CA GLU A 43 -10.87 5.16 -15.47
C GLU A 43 -10.15 6.03 -14.43
N THR A 44 -10.32 7.35 -14.51
CA THR A 44 -9.68 8.29 -13.58
C THR A 44 -10.21 8.13 -12.15
N GLN A 45 -11.51 7.88 -12.01
CA GLN A 45 -12.12 7.66 -10.70
C GLN A 45 -11.58 6.36 -10.06
N VAL A 46 -11.46 5.29 -10.84
CA VAL A 46 -10.88 4.01 -10.39
C VAL A 46 -9.41 4.18 -10.02
N LEU A 47 -8.64 4.90 -10.84
CA LEU A 47 -7.23 5.17 -10.57
C LEU A 47 -7.03 5.92 -9.24
N ILE A 48 -7.82 6.97 -8.98
CA ILE A 48 -7.75 7.72 -7.73
C ILE A 48 -8.07 6.81 -6.54
N MET A 49 -9.11 5.99 -6.65
CA MET A 49 -9.48 5.04 -5.59
C MET A 49 -8.37 4.01 -5.34
N LEU A 50 -7.67 3.56 -6.39
CA LEU A 50 -6.54 2.63 -6.26
C LEU A 50 -5.31 3.28 -5.62
N ALA A 51 -5.10 4.57 -5.86
CA ALA A 51 -3.98 5.34 -5.31
C ALA A 51 -4.14 5.66 -3.82
N LEU A 52 -5.38 5.75 -3.29
CA LEU A 52 -5.61 6.04 -1.88
C LEU A 52 -4.96 4.99 -0.94
N PRO A 53 -5.17 3.67 -1.12
CA PRO A 53 -4.50 2.67 -0.29
C PRO A 53 -2.99 2.57 -0.48
N GLU A 54 -2.43 3.01 -1.61
CA GLU A 54 -0.97 3.02 -1.85
C GLU A 54 -0.22 3.80 -0.76
N THR A 55 -0.88 4.79 -0.16
CA THR A 55 -0.33 5.57 0.96
C THR A 55 0.03 4.71 2.18
N LEU A 56 -0.60 3.55 2.39
CA LEU A 56 -0.33 2.67 3.53
C LEU A 56 1.08 2.07 3.45
N VAL A 57 1.48 1.54 2.29
CA VAL A 57 2.82 1.00 2.09
C VAL A 57 3.87 2.12 2.05
N LEU A 58 3.52 3.29 1.53
CA LEU A 58 4.41 4.47 1.58
C LEU A 58 4.71 4.88 3.03
N PHE A 59 3.69 4.94 3.90
CA PHE A 59 3.92 5.23 5.32
C PHE A 59 4.76 4.14 6.01
N GLY A 60 4.51 2.85 5.73
CA GLY A 60 5.34 1.76 6.24
C GLY A 60 6.81 1.88 5.80
N THR A 61 7.05 2.31 4.56
CA THR A 61 8.39 2.54 4.00
C THR A 61 9.09 3.72 4.65
N VAL A 62 8.38 4.83 4.87
CA VAL A 62 8.92 6.00 5.58
C VAL A 62 9.28 5.63 7.03
N VAL A 63 8.42 4.89 7.73
CA VAL A 63 8.71 4.43 9.10
C VAL A 63 9.93 3.50 9.13
N ALA A 64 10.03 2.57 8.19
CA ALA A 64 11.21 1.69 8.08
C ALA A 64 12.50 2.49 7.83
N TYR A 65 12.44 3.50 6.96
CA TYR A 65 13.58 4.40 6.74
C TYR A 65 13.98 5.12 8.03
N LEU A 66 13.02 5.64 8.80
CA LEU A 66 13.30 6.27 10.08
C LEU A 66 13.94 5.29 11.08
N ILE A 67 13.41 4.07 11.20
CA ILE A 67 13.97 3.01 12.09
C ILE A 67 15.42 2.69 11.73
N LEU A 68 15.77 2.68 10.44
CA LEU A 68 17.12 2.36 9.98
C LEU A 68 18.11 3.53 10.10
N THR A 69 17.61 4.76 10.21
CA THR A 69 18.43 5.99 10.19
C THR A 69 18.47 6.74 11.52
N THR A 70 17.69 6.29 12.51
CA THR A 70 17.78 6.77 13.90
C THR A 70 18.60 5.81 14.76
#